data_AF-A0A6N9PBL4-F1
#
_entry.id   AF-A0A6N9PBL4-F1
#
_cell.length_a   1.000
_cell.length_b   1.000
_cell.length_c   1.000
_cell.angle_alpha   90.00
_cell.angle_beta   90.00
_cell.angle_gamma   90.00
#
_symmetry.space_group_name_H-M   'P 1'
#
loop_
_entity.id
_entity.type
_entity.pdbx_description
1 polymer ?
#
loop_
_entity_poly.entity_id
_entity_poly.type
_entity_poly.pdbx_seq_one_letter_code
_entity_poly.pdbx_strand_id
1 'polypeptide(L)'
;MLWTIISFIGFTIAVAVIAYFKTKDDDQTTAEGYFLAGRGLPGIVIAGSLLLTNISAEQLVGTNGQTWASNMSAMAFEVVAAVSCLILALFAAPRYLKSGISTIPEMLGIRYDRMTKLWFSIAYIFMFLFVQIPVILYSGSLVFENIFGLSGILGCSKLQPIVILCIAITIVGSCYYFREKN
;
A
#
# COMPACT_ATOMS: atom_id res chain seq x y z
N MET A 1 12.70 18.28 -17.48
CA MET A 1 13.27 18.17 -16.12
C MET A 1 12.82 19.29 -15.19
N LEU A 2 13.13 20.57 -15.47
CA LEU A 2 12.76 21.66 -14.56
C LEU A 2 11.24 21.75 -14.33
N TRP A 3 10.44 21.65 -15.40
CA TRP A 3 8.97 21.56 -15.28
C TRP A 3 8.57 20.37 -14.41
N THR A 4 9.02 19.16 -14.73
CA THR A 4 8.73 17.93 -13.97
C THR A 4 9.00 18.05 -12.46
N ILE A 5 10.13 18.66 -12.08
CA ILE A 5 10.48 18.89 -10.68
C ILE A 5 9.53 19.90 -10.04
N ILE A 6 9.23 21.02 -10.71
CA ILE A 6 8.31 22.05 -10.21
C ILE A 6 6.89 21.47 -10.05
N SER A 7 6.38 20.69 -11.00
CA SER A 7 5.08 20.02 -10.87
C SER A 7 5.07 19.03 -9.71
N PHE A 8 6.13 18.25 -9.54
CA PHE A 8 6.20 17.23 -8.50
C PHE A 8 6.25 17.85 -7.10
N ILE A 9 7.10 18.85 -6.90
CA ILE A 9 7.20 19.58 -5.64
C ILE A 9 5.90 20.33 -5.37
N GLY A 10 5.33 21.01 -6.38
CA GLY A 10 4.06 21.72 -6.26
C GLY A 10 2.91 20.81 -5.85
N PHE A 11 2.78 19.64 -6.50
CA PHE A 11 1.77 18.65 -6.16
C PHE A 11 1.99 18.04 -4.76
N THR A 12 3.24 17.71 -4.42
CA THR A 12 3.58 17.14 -3.10
C THR A 12 3.27 18.14 -1.98
N ILE A 13 3.62 19.42 -2.16
CA ILE A 13 3.30 20.48 -1.20
C ILE A 13 1.78 20.68 -1.13
N ALA A 14 1.07 20.68 -2.26
CA ALA A 14 -0.39 20.80 -2.26
C ALA A 14 -1.06 19.66 -1.48
N VAL A 15 -0.64 18.41 -1.71
CA VAL A 15 -1.14 17.24 -0.96
C VAL A 15 -0.78 17.36 0.53
N ALA A 16 0.45 17.74 0.87
CA ALA A 16 0.87 17.91 2.26
C ALA A 16 0.09 19.01 2.98
N VAL A 17 -0.19 20.12 2.30
CA VAL A 17 -0.99 21.24 2.81
C VAL A 17 -2.45 20.81 2.98
N ILE A 18 -3.05 20.15 2.00
CA ILE A 18 -4.43 19.65 2.07
C ILE A 18 -4.54 18.61 3.20
N ALA A 19 -3.58 17.69 3.32
CA ALA A 19 -3.54 16.71 4.39
C ALA A 19 -3.41 17.41 5.76
N TYR A 20 -2.48 18.37 5.90
CA TYR A 20 -2.30 19.11 7.14
C TYR A 20 -3.55 19.89 7.55
N PHE A 21 -4.20 20.60 6.62
CA PHE A 21 -5.44 21.32 6.90
C PHE A 21 -6.60 20.37 7.25
N LYS A 22 -6.66 19.19 6.62
CA LYS A 22 -7.73 18.22 6.87
C LYS A 22 -7.52 17.38 8.13
N THR A 23 -6.27 17.21 8.57
CA THR A 23 -5.89 16.51 9.80
C THR A 23 -5.88 17.44 11.03
N LYS A 24 -5.93 18.76 10.84
CA LYS A 24 -5.86 19.74 11.94
C LYS A 24 -7.07 19.74 12.88
N ASP A 25 -8.24 19.28 12.42
CA ASP A 25 -9.50 19.28 13.18
C ASP A 25 -9.93 17.88 13.68
N ASP A 26 -9.14 16.81 13.47
CA ASP A 26 -9.46 15.47 13.97
C ASP A 26 -8.80 15.23 15.35
N ASP A 27 -9.64 15.06 16.38
CA ASP A 27 -9.24 14.67 17.74
C ASP A 27 -8.67 13.23 17.74
N GLN A 28 -7.35 13.10 17.63
CA GLN A 28 -6.63 11.81 17.69
C GLN A 28 -6.32 11.34 19.13
N THR A 29 -6.98 11.92 20.14
CA THR A 29 -6.66 11.66 21.56
C THR A 29 -7.27 10.39 22.14
N THR A 30 -8.14 9.69 21.41
CA THR A 30 -8.85 8.51 21.95
C THR A 30 -8.73 7.32 21.00
N ALA A 31 -8.28 6.17 21.52
CA ALA A 31 -8.06 4.94 20.75
C ALA A 31 -9.29 4.46 19.96
N GLU A 32 -10.51 4.81 20.39
CA GLU A 32 -11.75 4.53 19.64
C GLU A 32 -11.96 5.42 18.41
N GLY A 33 -11.47 6.66 18.42
CA GLY A 33 -11.47 7.57 17.27
C GLY A 33 -10.50 7.10 16.18
N TYR A 34 -9.33 6.61 16.60
CA TYR A 34 -8.30 6.07 15.71
C TYR A 34 -8.68 4.72 15.09
N PHE A 35 -9.29 3.81 15.86
CA PHE A 35 -9.61 2.46 15.39
C PHE A 35 -10.95 2.30 14.69
N LEU A 36 -11.93 3.18 14.97
CA LEU A 36 -13.29 3.00 14.47
C LEU A 36 -13.88 4.22 13.77
N ALA A 37 -13.17 5.37 13.78
CA ALA A 37 -13.67 6.66 13.32
C ALA A 37 -15.17 6.82 13.62
N GLY A 38 -15.47 6.62 14.91
CA GLY A 38 -16.79 6.84 15.50
C GLY A 38 -17.96 6.10 14.89
N ARG A 39 -17.78 4.93 14.22
CA ARG A 39 -18.87 4.20 13.52
C ARG A 39 -19.56 5.05 12.43
N GLY A 40 -18.95 6.16 12.02
CA GLY A 40 -19.57 7.21 11.21
C GLY A 40 -18.97 7.39 9.81
N LEU A 41 -18.03 6.54 9.38
CA LEU A 41 -17.50 6.68 8.02
C LEU A 41 -18.59 6.41 6.99
N PRO A 42 -18.82 7.34 6.04
CA PRO A 42 -19.69 7.08 4.91
C PRO A 42 -19.15 5.88 4.13
N GLY A 43 -20.03 4.98 3.68
CA GLY A 43 -19.63 3.77 2.93
C GLY A 43 -18.78 4.08 1.68
N ILE A 44 -18.93 5.28 1.09
CA ILE A 44 -18.12 5.76 -0.02
C ILE A 44 -16.63 5.93 0.36
N VAL A 45 -16.35 6.37 1.59
CA VAL A 45 -14.98 6.58 2.10
C VAL A 45 -14.34 5.23 2.41
N ILE A 46 -15.10 4.29 2.95
CA ILE A 46 -14.63 2.91 3.20
C ILE A 46 -14.28 2.24 1.85
N ALA A 47 -15.17 2.33 0.86
CA ALA A 47 -14.93 1.79 -0.47
C ALA A 47 -13.71 2.45 -1.13
N GLY A 48 -13.59 3.78 -1.03
CA GLY A 48 -12.44 4.52 -1.53
C GLY A 48 -11.13 4.09 -0.87
N SER A 49 -11.10 3.94 0.45
CA SER A 49 -9.92 3.46 1.18
C SER A 49 -9.53 2.05 0.76
N LEU A 50 -10.49 1.13 0.65
CA LEU A 50 -10.23 -0.25 0.24
C LEU A 50 -9.68 -0.32 -1.19
N LEU A 51 -10.19 0.51 -2.11
CA LEU A 51 -9.65 0.61 -3.47
C LEU A 51 -8.24 1.20 -3.47
N LEU A 52 -7.99 2.26 -2.69
CA LEU A 52 -6.67 2.88 -2.57
C LEU A 52 -5.63 1.93 -1.95
N THR A 53 -6.04 1.04 -1.05
CA THR A 53 -5.15 0.00 -0.50
C THR A 53 -4.78 -1.05 -1.54
N ASN A 54 -5.62 -1.30 -2.53
CA ASN A 54 -5.29 -2.23 -3.61
C ASN A 54 -4.31 -1.60 -4.61
N ILE A 55 -4.49 -0.32 -4.95
CA ILE A 55 -3.66 0.38 -5.93
C ILE A 55 -2.26 0.64 -5.37
N SER A 56 -1.26 -0.05 -5.93
CA SER A 56 0.15 0.10 -5.57
C SER A 56 1.02 0.50 -6.76
N ALA A 57 2.24 0.97 -6.48
CA ALA A 57 3.23 1.26 -7.52
C ALA A 57 3.59 0.02 -8.36
N GLU A 58 3.52 -1.17 -7.75
CA GLU A 58 3.68 -2.46 -8.43
C GLU A 58 2.59 -2.67 -9.49
N GLN A 59 1.32 -2.45 -9.14
CA GLN A 59 0.24 -2.55 -10.12
C GLN A 59 0.39 -1.49 -11.23
N LEU A 60 0.62 -0.23 -10.86
CA LEU A 60 0.67 0.88 -11.83
C LEU A 60 1.81 0.78 -12.84
N VAL A 61 2.97 0.22 -12.50
CA VAL A 61 4.11 0.15 -13.43
C VAL A 61 4.47 -1.28 -13.79
N GLY A 62 4.40 -2.22 -12.85
CA GLY A 62 4.66 -3.63 -13.08
C GLY A 62 3.62 -4.26 -14.01
N THR A 63 2.33 -4.22 -13.65
CA THR A 63 1.29 -4.86 -14.47
C THR A 63 1.07 -4.14 -15.81
N ASN A 64 1.21 -2.81 -15.84
CA ASN A 64 1.16 -2.04 -17.09
C ASN A 64 2.35 -2.36 -18.00
N GLY A 65 3.56 -2.50 -17.45
CA GLY A 65 4.73 -2.94 -18.21
C GLY A 65 4.61 -4.37 -18.73
N GLN A 66 4.06 -5.29 -17.93
CA GLN A 66 3.75 -6.65 -18.36
C GLN A 66 2.71 -6.67 -19.48
N THR A 67 1.66 -5.85 -19.38
CA THR A 67 0.61 -5.74 -20.40
C THR A 67 1.15 -5.18 -21.71
N TRP A 68 2.10 -4.23 -21.64
CA TRP A 68 2.78 -3.68 -22.80
C TRP A 68 3.70 -4.70 -23.49
N ALA A 69 4.44 -5.49 -22.72
CA ALA A 69 5.40 -6.47 -23.25
C ALA A 69 4.75 -7.78 -23.73
N SER A 70 3.63 -8.16 -23.12
CA SER A 70 2.90 -9.38 -23.46
C SER A 70 1.58 -9.06 -24.13
N ASN A 71 0.45 -9.16 -23.43
CA ASN A 71 -0.89 -8.82 -23.91
C ASN A 71 -1.77 -8.41 -22.70
N MET A 72 -3.04 -8.09 -22.94
CA MET A 72 -4.03 -7.79 -21.87
C MET A 72 -4.40 -9.00 -20.98
N SER A 73 -3.59 -10.05 -20.92
CA SER A 73 -3.81 -11.23 -20.06
C SER A 73 -3.76 -10.90 -18.57
N ALA A 74 -2.95 -9.91 -18.17
CA ALA A 74 -2.88 -9.43 -16.79
C ALA A 74 -4.24 -8.90 -16.28
N MET A 75 -5.10 -8.40 -17.18
CA MET A 75 -6.44 -7.93 -16.84
C MET A 75 -7.34 -9.05 -16.32
N ALA A 76 -7.11 -10.31 -16.71
CA ALA A 76 -7.88 -11.45 -16.21
C ALA A 76 -7.76 -11.59 -14.70
N PHE A 77 -6.59 -11.29 -14.12
CA PHE A 77 -6.37 -11.35 -12.68
C PHE A 77 -7.22 -10.29 -11.94
N GLU A 78 -7.25 -9.07 -12.45
CA GLU A 78 -8.02 -7.96 -11.86
C GLU A 78 -9.54 -8.20 -11.96
N VAL A 79 -10.03 -8.71 -13.10
CA VAL A 79 -11.46 -9.03 -13.27
C VAL A 79 -11.90 -10.15 -12.32
N VAL A 80 -11.09 -11.21 -12.19
CA VAL A 80 -11.38 -12.31 -11.25
C VAL A 80 -11.30 -11.84 -9.81
N ALA A 81 -10.35 -10.96 -9.48
CA ALA A 81 -10.24 -10.35 -8.15
C ALA A 81 -11.49 -9.54 -7.80
N ALA A 82 -11.99 -8.70 -8.72
CA ALA A 82 -13.21 -7.92 -8.52
C ALA A 82 -14.44 -8.79 -8.24
N VAL A 83 -14.64 -9.86 -9.02
CA VAL A 83 -15.74 -10.82 -8.80
C VAL A 83 -15.58 -11.54 -7.45
N SER A 84 -14.36 -11.95 -7.11
CA SER A 84 -14.07 -12.60 -5.83
C SER A 84 -14.32 -11.67 -4.64
N CYS A 85 -13.97 -10.39 -4.76
CA CYS A 85 -14.26 -9.36 -3.76
C CYS A 85 -15.77 -9.15 -3.58
N LEU A 86 -16.56 -9.16 -4.65
CA LEU A 86 -18.03 -9.08 -4.55
C LEU A 86 -18.62 -10.27 -3.79
N ILE A 87 -18.16 -11.48 -4.10
CA ILE A 87 -18.60 -12.70 -3.39
C ILE A 87 -18.19 -12.62 -1.91
N LEU A 88 -16.94 -12.22 -1.63
CA LEU A 88 -16.44 -12.08 -0.27
C LEU A 88 -17.20 -10.99 0.52
N ALA A 89 -17.56 -9.88 -0.13
CA ALA A 89 -18.35 -8.82 0.46
C ALA A 89 -19.78 -9.27 0.82
N LEU A 90 -20.42 -10.10 -0.01
CA LEU A 90 -21.78 -10.58 0.26
C LEU A 90 -21.83 -11.69 1.32
N PHE A 91 -20.89 -12.63 1.29
CA PHE A 91 -20.96 -13.83 2.13
C PHE A 91 -20.07 -13.76 3.37
N ALA A 92 -18.86 -13.23 3.24
CA ALA A 92 -17.85 -13.28 4.30
C ALA A 92 -17.87 -12.02 5.16
N ALA A 93 -18.04 -10.83 4.57
CA ALA A 93 -18.09 -9.57 5.32
C ALA A 93 -19.16 -9.54 6.42
N PRO A 94 -20.43 -9.96 6.21
CA PRO A 94 -21.41 -9.96 7.30
C PRO A 94 -21.08 -10.97 8.41
N ARG A 95 -20.28 -12.00 8.10
CA ARG A 95 -19.85 -13.01 9.08
C ARG A 95 -18.65 -12.51 9.89
N TYR A 96 -17.69 -11.86 9.24
CA TYR A 96 -16.48 -11.32 9.87
C TYR A 96 -16.77 -10.08 10.73
N LEU A 97 -17.63 -9.18 10.26
CA LEU A 97 -18.04 -8.00 11.02
C LEU A 97 -18.83 -8.38 12.29
N LYS A 98 -19.58 -9.49 12.27
CA LYS A 98 -20.31 -10.00 13.44
C LYS A 98 -19.43 -10.71 14.46
N SER A 99 -18.33 -11.33 14.02
CA SER A 99 -17.41 -12.06 14.92
C SER A 99 -16.43 -11.16 15.66
N GLY A 100 -16.32 -9.87 15.31
CA GLY A 100 -15.42 -8.92 15.96
C GLY A 100 -13.93 -9.27 15.80
N ILE A 101 -13.58 -10.08 14.80
CA ILE A 101 -12.21 -10.55 14.59
C ILE A 101 -11.46 -9.46 13.83
N SER A 102 -10.29 -9.08 14.34
CA SER A 102 -9.51 -7.97 13.81
C SER A 102 -8.52 -8.38 12.72
N THR A 103 -8.06 -9.64 12.74
CA THR A 103 -7.02 -10.12 11.81
C THR A 103 -7.29 -11.55 11.30
N ILE A 104 -6.84 -11.85 10.08
CA ILE A 104 -6.96 -13.19 9.49
C ILE A 104 -6.25 -14.27 10.34
N PRO A 105 -5.04 -14.06 10.89
CA PRO A 105 -4.40 -15.04 11.76
C PRO A 105 -5.18 -15.28 13.06
N GLU A 106 -5.86 -14.27 13.60
CA GLU A 106 -6.74 -14.42 14.77
C GLU A 106 -7.96 -15.28 14.43
N MET A 107 -8.57 -15.11 13.26
CA MET A 107 -9.63 -16.01 12.77
C MET A 107 -9.16 -17.47 12.69
N LEU A 108 -7.97 -17.69 12.15
CA LEU A 108 -7.37 -19.03 12.05
C LEU A 108 -7.08 -19.63 13.44
N GLY A 109 -6.64 -18.80 14.39
CA GLY A 109 -6.36 -19.21 15.76
C GLY A 109 -7.61 -19.62 16.54
N ILE A 110 -8.74 -18.92 16.34
CA ILE A 110 -10.02 -19.26 16.99
C ILE A 110 -10.62 -20.53 16.39
N ARG A 111 -10.41 -20.79 15.09
CA ARG A 111 -11.02 -21.92 14.38
C ARG A 111 -10.22 -23.22 14.48
N TYR A 112 -8.89 -23.16 14.47
CA TYR A 112 -8.03 -24.34 14.39
C TYR A 112 -7.22 -24.54 15.67
N ASP A 113 -6.17 -23.73 15.90
CA ASP A 113 -5.40 -23.73 17.15
C ASP A 113 -4.36 -22.58 17.15
N ARG A 114 -3.75 -22.31 18.31
CA ARG A 114 -2.65 -21.34 18.47
C ARG A 114 -1.43 -21.70 17.61
N MET A 115 -1.13 -22.99 17.42
CA MET A 115 -0.01 -23.42 16.59
C MET A 115 -0.22 -23.07 15.11
N THR A 116 -1.42 -23.28 14.57
CA THR A 116 -1.76 -22.91 13.18
C THR A 116 -1.67 -21.40 12.97
N LYS A 117 -2.13 -20.60 13.95
CA LYS A 117 -1.95 -19.14 13.92
C LYS A 117 -0.48 -18.74 13.82
N LEU A 118 0.40 -19.39 14.60
CA LEU A 118 1.81 -19.07 14.66
C LEU A 118 2.51 -19.40 13.34
N TRP A 119 2.29 -20.59 12.79
CA TRP A 119 2.84 -21.00 11.49
C TRP A 119 2.36 -20.11 10.34
N PHE A 120 1.06 -19.78 10.30
CA PHE A 120 0.53 -18.87 9.28
C PHE A 120 1.14 -17.47 9.39
N SER A 121 1.27 -16.94 10.61
CA SER A 121 1.86 -15.61 10.83
C SER A 121 3.34 -15.57 10.41
N ILE A 122 4.11 -16.62 10.72
CA ILE A 122 5.51 -16.73 10.30
C ILE A 122 5.61 -16.79 8.77
N ALA A 123 4.82 -17.65 8.13
CA ALA A 123 4.80 -17.78 6.67
C ALA A 123 4.41 -16.46 6.00
N TYR A 124 3.43 -15.75 6.56
CA TYR A 124 2.97 -14.46 6.05
C TYR A 124 4.05 -13.38 6.18
N ILE A 125 4.71 -13.27 7.34
CA ILE A 125 5.83 -12.33 7.53
C ILE A 125 6.96 -12.65 6.57
N PHE A 126 7.29 -13.93 6.39
CA PHE A 126 8.33 -14.37 5.47
C PHE A 126 7.99 -13.98 4.01
N MET A 127 6.76 -14.26 3.57
CA MET A 127 6.29 -13.84 2.24
C MET A 127 6.38 -12.33 2.06
N PHE A 128 5.97 -11.54 3.05
CA PHE A 128 6.07 -10.08 2.99
C PHE A 128 7.50 -9.59 2.91
N LEU A 129 8.40 -10.19 3.71
CA LEU A 129 9.81 -9.79 3.77
C LEU A 129 10.55 -10.09 2.47
N PHE A 130 10.33 -11.26 1.87
CA PHE A 130 11.10 -11.72 0.72
C PHE A 130 10.47 -11.38 -0.64
N VAL A 131 9.15 -11.20 -0.69
CA VAL A 131 8.44 -10.95 -1.95
C VAL A 131 7.84 -9.55 -1.97
N GLN A 132 6.96 -9.23 -1.02
CA GLN A 132 6.15 -8.03 -1.11
C GLN A 132 6.96 -6.74 -0.97
N ILE A 133 7.80 -6.63 0.07
CA ILE A 133 8.58 -5.43 0.35
C ILE A 133 9.60 -5.14 -0.78
N PRO A 134 10.39 -6.12 -1.26
CA PRO A 134 11.33 -5.88 -2.36
C PRO A 134 10.63 -5.46 -3.66
N VAL A 135 9.50 -6.06 -4.01
CA VAL A 135 8.74 -5.72 -5.22
C VAL A 135 8.21 -4.29 -5.15
N ILE A 136 7.62 -3.89 -4.03
CA ILE A 136 7.11 -2.51 -3.84
C ILE A 136 8.26 -1.49 -3.91
N LEU A 137 9.38 -1.76 -3.23
CA LEU A 137 10.55 -0.87 -3.24
C LEU A 137 11.15 -0.74 -4.64
N TYR A 138 11.30 -1.85 -5.36
CA TYR A 138 11.83 -1.86 -6.72
C TYR A 138 10.92 -1.11 -7.69
N SER A 139 9.61 -1.44 -7.71
CA SER A 139 8.63 -0.77 -8.57
C SER A 139 8.55 0.73 -8.26
N GLY A 140 8.57 1.11 -6.97
CA GLY A 140 8.60 2.51 -6.56
C GLY A 140 9.82 3.25 -7.10
N SER A 141 11.03 2.72 -6.87
CA SER A 141 12.28 3.31 -7.37
C SER A 141 12.32 3.41 -8.90
N LEU A 142 11.77 2.43 -9.61
CA LEU A 142 11.67 2.45 -11.07
C LEU A 142 10.74 3.56 -11.58
N VAL A 143 9.64 3.85 -10.88
CA VAL A 143 8.77 5.00 -11.20
C VAL A 143 9.57 6.30 -11.11
N PHE A 144 10.32 6.48 -10.03
CA PHE A 144 11.15 7.66 -9.82
C PHE A 144 12.27 7.78 -10.86
N GLU A 145 12.92 6.68 -11.24
CA GLU A 145 13.92 6.69 -12.32
C GLU A 145 13.31 7.15 -13.66
N ASN A 146 12.13 6.62 -14.03
CA ASN A 146 11.47 6.96 -15.29
C ASN A 146 10.95 8.40 -15.33
N ILE A 147 10.42 8.92 -14.21
CA ILE A 147 9.90 10.30 -14.15
C ILE A 147 11.03 11.33 -14.16
N PHE A 148 12.09 11.10 -13.36
CA PHE A 148 13.16 12.10 -13.17
C PHE A 148 14.34 11.92 -14.13
N GLY A 149 14.45 10.78 -14.82
CA GLY A 149 15.57 10.51 -15.72
C GLY A 149 16.92 10.47 -15.00
N LEU A 150 16.93 10.00 -13.75
CA LEU A 150 18.10 10.03 -12.86
C LEU A 150 19.33 9.32 -13.44
N SER A 151 19.12 8.27 -14.25
CA SER A 151 20.18 7.57 -14.98
C SER A 151 20.92 8.47 -15.98
N GLY A 152 20.26 9.49 -16.55
CA GLY A 152 20.90 10.47 -17.44
C GLY A 152 21.69 11.55 -16.71
N ILE A 153 21.36 11.84 -15.44
CA ILE A 153 21.99 12.90 -14.63
C ILE A 153 23.21 12.38 -13.88
N LEU A 154 23.13 11.16 -13.35
CA LEU A 154 24.22 10.55 -12.59
C LEU A 154 25.27 9.86 -13.47
N GLY A 155 25.03 9.67 -14.78
CA GLY A 155 25.98 9.00 -15.68
C GLY A 155 26.28 7.54 -15.31
N CYS A 156 25.40 6.91 -14.52
CA CYS A 156 25.57 5.58 -13.93
C CYS A 156 24.61 4.56 -14.54
N SER A 157 24.93 3.27 -14.37
CA SER A 157 24.06 2.16 -14.79
C SER A 157 22.71 2.24 -14.07
N LYS A 158 21.60 1.89 -14.76
CA LYS A 158 20.20 1.97 -14.24
C LYS A 158 20.01 1.38 -12.84
N LEU A 159 20.83 0.39 -12.47
CA LEU A 159 20.74 -0.29 -11.16
C LEU A 159 21.22 0.57 -9.98
N GLN A 160 22.20 1.46 -10.18
CA GLN A 160 22.74 2.28 -9.09
C GLN A 160 21.74 3.30 -8.52
N PRO A 161 21.03 4.11 -9.34
CA PRO A 161 20.02 5.04 -8.82
C PRO A 161 18.82 4.30 -8.20
N ILE A 162 18.43 3.14 -8.73
CA ILE A 162 17.36 2.30 -8.13
C ILE A 162 17.74 1.88 -6.70
N VAL A 163 18.98 1.41 -6.48
CA VAL A 163 19.44 0.99 -5.14
C VAL A 163 19.48 2.16 -4.16
N ILE A 164 19.97 3.33 -4.60
CA ILE A 164 20.02 4.55 -3.78
C ILE A 164 18.60 4.99 -3.40
N LEU A 165 17.67 4.97 -4.35
CA LEU A 165 16.26 5.31 -4.10
C LEU A 165 15.59 4.31 -3.16
N CYS A 166 15.83 3.01 -3.33
CA CYS A 166 15.33 1.99 -2.41
C CYS A 166 15.78 2.25 -0.97
N ILE A 167 17.07 2.56 -0.78
CA ILE A 167 17.62 2.89 0.55
C ILE A 167 16.98 4.17 1.09
N ALA A 168 16.85 5.22 0.27
CA ALA A 168 16.23 6.48 0.67
C ALA A 168 14.77 6.29 1.10
N ILE A 169 13.96 5.58 0.31
CA ILE A 169 12.56 5.28 0.61
C ILE A 169 12.47 4.45 1.91
N THR A 170 13.37 3.49 2.10
CA THR A 170 13.42 2.66 3.33
C THR A 170 13.76 3.50 4.57
N ILE A 171 14.73 4.42 4.46
CA ILE A 171 15.11 5.31 5.58
C ILE A 171 13.96 6.25 5.93
N VAL A 172 13.34 6.90 4.93
CA VAL A 172 12.21 7.81 5.15
C VAL A 172 11.03 7.06 5.78
N GLY A 173 10.70 5.87 5.27
CA GLY A 173 9.66 5.01 5.84
C GLY A 173 9.97 4.59 7.28
N SER A 174 11.23 4.24 7.58
CA SER A 174 11.66 3.90 8.94
C SER A 174 11.55 5.11 9.89
N CYS A 175 12.00 6.29 9.46
CA CYS A 175 11.88 7.52 10.25
C CYS A 175 10.43 7.90 10.54
N TYR A 176 9.52 7.71 9.58
CA TYR A 176 8.09 7.94 9.78
C TYR A 176 7.53 6.98 10.84
N TYR A 177 7.82 5.68 10.73
CA TYR A 177 7.39 4.68 11.70
C TYR A 177 7.90 4.96 13.11
N PHE A 178 9.15 5.41 13.26
CA PHE A 178 9.72 5.78 14.56
C PHE A 178 9.07 7.03 15.16
N ARG A 179 8.55 7.95 14.34
CA ARG A 179 7.92 9.19 14.81
C ARG A 179 6.47 9.01 15.24
N GLU A 180 5.78 7.99 14.73
CA GLU A 180 4.41 7.65 15.12
C GLU A 180 4.33 6.91 16.47
N LYS A 181 5.45 6.37 16.96
CA LYS A 181 5.54 5.68 18.26
C LYS A 181 5.89 6.58 19.46
N ASN A 182 6.26 7.83 19.24
CA ASN A 182 6.58 8.82 20.28
C ASN A 182 5.52 9.90 20.34
#